data_AF-A0A9D8J4D6-F1
#
_entry.id   AF-A0A9D8J4D6-F1
#
_cell.length_a   1.000
_cell.length_b   1.000
_cell.length_c   1.000
_cell.angle_alpha   90.00
_cell.angle_beta   90.00
_cell.angle_gamma   90.00
#
_symmetry.space_group_name_H-M   'P 1'
#
loop_
_entity.id
_entity.type
_entity.pdbx_description
1 polymer ?
#
loop_
_entity_poly.entity_id
_entity_poly.type
_entity_poly.pdbx_seq_one_letter_code
_entity_poly.pdbx_strand_id
1 'polypeptide(L)' 'MTTPIPVDIKVQTRSRTFEIAFEDGTRSELTHEFLRVHSPSAEVRGHGPGQEVLQLGKEAVAIDRV' A
#
# COMPACT_ATOMS: atom_id res chain seq x y z
N MET A 1 18.45 2.62 14.52
CA MET A 1 18.14 3.10 13.16
C MET A 1 16.87 3.92 13.26
N THR A 2 16.87 5.14 12.72
CA THR A 2 15.69 6.02 12.72
C THR A 2 14.77 5.61 11.58
N THR A 3 13.47 5.44 11.85
CA THR A 3 12.48 5.25 10.80
C THR A 3 12.32 6.56 10.04
N PRO A 4 12.56 6.61 8.73
CA PRO A 4 12.47 7.85 7.97
C PRO A 4 11.01 8.33 7.90
N ILE A 5 10.83 9.64 8.06
CA ILE A 5 9.49 10.26 8.07
C ILE A 5 9.04 10.52 6.63
N PRO A 6 7.79 10.17 6.26
CA PRO A 6 7.22 10.54 4.97
C PRO A 6 7.03 12.05 4.86
N VAL A 7 7.42 12.64 3.72
CA VAL A 7 7.30 14.09 3.46
C VAL A 7 6.33 14.42 2.34
N ASP A 8 6.06 13.48 1.42
CA ASP A 8 5.16 13.70 0.28
C ASP A 8 4.50 12.39 -0.13
N ILE A 9 3.25 12.50 -0.59
CA ILE A 9 2.43 11.38 -1.04
C ILE A 9 1.69 11.80 -2.32
N LYS A 10 1.77 10.97 -3.36
CA LYS A 10 1.05 11.18 -4.62
C LYS A 10 0.27 9.93 -5.01
N VAL A 11 -0.98 10.13 -5.40
CA VAL A 11 -1.86 9.09 -5.92
C VAL A 11 -2.05 9.29 -7.41
N GLN A 12 -1.67 8.29 -8.21
CA GLN A 12 -1.83 8.28 -9.65
C GLN A 12 -2.93 7.28 -10.03
N THR A 13 -4.16 7.79 -10.17
CA THR A 13 -5.35 6.96 -10.39
C THR A 13 -5.33 6.23 -11.73
N ARG A 14 -4.78 6.86 -12.78
CA ARG A 14 -4.70 6.27 -14.13
C ARG A 14 -3.75 5.06 -14.20
N SER A 15 -2.58 5.15 -13.58
CA SER A 15 -1.59 4.05 -13.51
C SER A 15 -1.85 3.10 -12.34
N ARG A 16 -2.76 3.45 -11.43
CA ARG A 16 -3.04 2.73 -10.18
C ARG A 16 -1.80 2.59 -9.30
N THR A 17 -1.02 3.67 -9.18
CA THR A 17 0.19 3.72 -8.36
C THR A 17 0.11 4.79 -7.28
N PHE A 18 0.83 4.55 -6.21
CA PHE A 18 1.00 5.40 -5.05
C PHE A 18 2.49 5.65 -4.86
N GLU A 19 2.91 6.90 -4.89
CA GLU A 19 4.29 7.30 -4.65
C GLU A 19 4.40 7.91 -3.25
N ILE A 20 5.44 7.50 -2.50
CA ILE A 20 5.79 8.06 -1.20
C ILE A 20 7.25 8.50 -1.21
N ALA A 21 7.49 9.71 -0.73
CA ALA A 21 8.83 10.26 -0.53
C ALA A 21 9.13 10.42 0.96
N PHE A 22 10.37 10.15 1.35
CA PHE A 22 10.85 10.24 2.72
C PHE A 22 11.89 11.36 2.89
N GLU A 23 12.09 11.83 4.13
CA GLU A 23 13.06 12.88 4.48
C GLU A 23 14.51 12.56 4.06
N ASP A 24 14.87 11.28 4.00
CA ASP A 24 16.20 10.81 3.59
C ASP A 24 16.41 10.81 2.05
N GLY A 25 15.40 11.25 1.30
CA GLY A 25 15.41 11.30 -0.16
C GLY A 25 14.94 9.99 -0.83
N THR A 26 14.65 8.94 -0.06
CA THR A 26 14.09 7.69 -0.60
C THR A 26 12.72 7.95 -1.22
N ARG A 27 12.48 7.39 -2.41
CA ARG A 27 11.17 7.39 -3.07
C ARG A 27 10.80 5.98 -3.47
N SER A 28 9.56 5.63 -3.19
CA SER A 28 9.02 4.31 -3.49
C SER A 28 7.68 4.46 -4.20
N GLU A 29 7.51 3.69 -5.28
CA GLU A 29 6.23 3.55 -5.97
C GLU A 29 5.63 2.19 -5.64
N LEU A 30 4.37 2.19 -5.21
CA LEU A 30 3.60 1.01 -4.83
C LEU A 30 2.34 0.93 -5.68
N THR A 31 2.01 -0.24 -6.19
CA THR A 31 0.73 -0.42 -6.91
C THR A 31 -0.43 -0.46 -5.92
N HIS A 32 -1.62 -0.04 -6.35
CA HIS A 32 -2.84 -0.18 -5.55
C HIS A 32 -3.11 -1.64 -5.16
N GLU A 33 -2.82 -2.57 -6.08
CA GLU A 33 -2.89 -4.00 -5.81
C GLU A 33 -1.98 -4.41 -4.65
N PHE A 34 -0.71 -3.99 -4.69
CA PHE A 34 0.26 -4.30 -3.63
C PHE A 34 -0.24 -3.80 -2.27
N LEU A 35 -0.72 -2.56 -2.21
CA LEU A 35 -1.28 -1.99 -0.99
C LEU A 35 -2.50 -2.79 -0.48
N ARG A 36 -3.37 -3.25 -1.39
CA ARG A 36 -4.55 -4.04 -1.02
C ARG A 36 -4.18 -5.43 -0.52
N VAL A 37 -3.26 -6.11 -1.20
CA VAL A 37 -2.80 -7.46 -0.88
C VAL A 37 -2.05 -7.50 0.45
N HIS A 38 -1.25 -6.47 0.76
CA HIS A 38 -0.43 -6.40 1.97
C HIS A 38 -1.04 -5.56 3.11
N SER A 39 -2.32 -5.19 2.99
CA SER A 39 -3.04 -4.37 3.95
C SER A 39 -2.91 -4.93 5.38
N PRO A 40 -2.71 -4.09 6.40
CA PRO A 40 -2.69 -4.50 7.81
C PRO A 40 -4.07 -4.80 8.39
N SER A 41 -5.13 -4.67 7.60
CA SER A 41 -6.51 -4.93 8.03
C SER A 41 -6.73 -6.39 8.43
N ALA A 42 -7.62 -6.61 9.40
CA ALA A 42 -8.05 -7.95 9.84
C ALA A 42 -8.68 -8.77 8.70
N GLU A 43 -9.25 -8.12 7.69
CA GLU A 43 -9.80 -8.82 6.51
C GLU A 43 -8.70 -9.53 5.69
N VAL A 44 -7.43 -9.09 5.81
CA VAL A 44 -6.28 -9.66 5.12
C VAL A 44 -5.45 -10.52 6.06
N ARG A 45 -5.10 -10.00 7.25
CA ARG A 45 -4.19 -10.66 8.20
C ARG A 45 -4.89 -11.53 9.24
N GLY A 46 -6.21 -11.41 9.38
CA GLY A 46 -6.95 -12.00 10.50
C GLY A 46 -6.60 -11.36 11.85
N HIS A 47 -7.10 -11.95 12.92
CA HIS A 47 -6.88 -11.49 14.31
C HIS A 47 -5.80 -12.29 15.06
N GLY A 48 -5.22 -13.31 14.41
CA GLY A 48 -4.17 -14.14 15.01
C GLY A 48 -3.34 -14.90 13.98
N PRO A 49 -2.20 -15.48 14.40
CA PRO A 49 -1.31 -16.22 13.52
C PRO A 49 -2.04 -17.32 12.75
N GLY A 50 -1.81 -17.41 11.43
CA GLY A 50 -2.43 -18.41 10.56
C GLY A 50 -3.87 -18.08 10.11
N GLN A 51 -4.42 -16.93 10.50
CA GLN A 51 -5.70 -16.42 9.98
C GLN A 51 -5.54 -15.54 8.73
N GLU A 52 -4.31 -15.45 8.20
CA GLU A 52 -4.01 -14.70 6.99
C GLU A 52 -4.67 -15.35 5.77
N VAL A 53 -5.33 -14.54 4.95
CA VAL A 53 -6.02 -15.01 3.74
C VAL A 53 -5.24 -14.58 2.52
N LEU A 54 -4.90 -15.54 1.65
CA LEU A 54 -4.29 -15.24 0.35
C LEU A 54 -5.22 -14.35 -0.47
N GLN A 55 -4.75 -13.15 -0.80
CA GLN A 55 -5.50 -12.20 -1.62
C GLN A 55 -5.22 -12.47 -3.10
N LEU A 56 -6.29 -12.72 -3.87
CA LEU A 56 -6.25 -12.91 -5.32
C LEU A 56 -7.21 -11.92 -5.99
N GLY A 57 -6.99 -11.64 -7.28
CA GLY A 57 -7.90 -10.82 -8.08
C GLY A 57 -7.93 -9.34 -7.68
N LYS A 58 -6.79 -8.78 -7.24
CA LYS A 58 -6.69 -7.40 -6.73
C LYS A 58 -6.02 -6.44 -7.73
N GLU A 59 -5.70 -6.89 -8.93
CA GLU A 59 -5.11 -6.10 -10.02
C GLU A 59 -6.01 -4.94 -10.49
N ALA A 60 -7.32 -5.05 -10.25
CA ALA A 60 -8.31 -4.06 -10.66
C ALA A 60 -8.55 -2.94 -9.64
N VAL A 61 -7.91 -2.99 -8.47
CA VAL A 61 -8.16 -2.05 -7.37
C VAL A 61 -7.78 -0.62 -7.78
N ALA A 62 -8.70 0.31 -7.55
CA ALA A 62 -8.54 1.73 -7.83
C ALA A 62 -8.89 2.56 -6.59
N ILE A 63 -8.29 3.75 -6.50
CA ILE A 63 -8.63 4.77 -5.52
C ILE A 63 -9.42 5.83 -6.28
N ASP A 64 -10.74 5.89 -6.06
CA ASP A 64 -11.63 6.77 -6.84
C ASP A 64 -11.70 8.20 -6.27
N ARG A 65 -11.40 8.37 -4.98
CA ARG A 65 -11.40 9.67 -4.29
C ARG A 65 -10.27 9.71 -3.28
N VAL A 66 -9.62 10.88 -3.17
CA VAL A 66 -8.56 11.22 -2.21
C VAL A 66 -8.99 12.49 -1.48
#